data_AF-A0A8T5ETW2-F1
#
_entry.id   AF-A0A8T5ETW2-F1
#
_cell.length_a   1.000
_cell.length_b   1.000
_cell.length_c   1.000
_cell.angle_alpha   90.00
_cell.angle_beta   90.00
_cell.angle_gamma   90.00
#
_symmetry.space_group_name_H-M   'P 1'
#
loop_
_entity.id
_entity.type
_entity.pdbx_description
1 polymer ?
#
loop_
_entity_poly.entity_id
_entity_poly.type
_entity_poly.pdbx_seq_one_letter_code
_entity_poly.pdbx_strand_id
1 'polypeptide(L)'
;MGLFTKKPKYCVVCNKELTHKHKPKKEWNLKGLLCGDCHFDKSKEYYEGQVRQPCVKCKITQKITDLWEPRWQWDMEGLLCKNCFDQKEKDFAQKKNFCSLCDTKMGLIRHN
;
A
#
# COMPACT_ATOMS: atom_id res chain seq x y z
N MET A 1 -27.89 23.79 -39.72
CA MET A 1 -27.18 22.56 -39.31
C MET A 1 -27.35 22.41 -37.80
N GLY A 2 -28.03 21.35 -37.36
CA GLY A 2 -28.41 21.15 -35.96
C GLY A 2 -27.19 20.98 -35.05
N LEU A 3 -26.98 21.97 -34.18
CA LEU A 3 -26.00 21.95 -33.10
C LEU A 3 -26.40 20.83 -32.12
N PHE A 4 -25.77 19.67 -32.24
CA PHE A 4 -25.90 18.60 -31.26
C PHE A 4 -25.33 19.06 -29.92
N THR A 5 -26.12 19.75 -29.12
CA THR A 5 -25.86 19.98 -27.69
C THR A 5 -25.97 18.64 -26.97
N LYS A 6 -24.88 17.86 -27.02
CA LYS A 6 -24.76 16.66 -26.19
C LYS A 6 -24.85 17.12 -24.73
N LYS A 7 -25.85 16.61 -24.00
CA LYS A 7 -25.98 16.85 -22.56
C LYS A 7 -24.65 16.52 -21.86
N PRO A 8 -24.16 17.39 -20.96
CA PRO A 8 -22.94 17.13 -20.22
C PRO A 8 -23.13 15.84 -19.40
N LYS A 9 -22.14 14.95 -19.47
CA LYS A 9 -22.11 13.72 -18.67
C LYS A 9 -21.04 13.88 -17.61
N TYR A 10 -21.30 13.40 -16.41
CA TYR A 10 -20.41 13.57 -15.27
C TYR A 10 -19.82 12.24 -14.82
N CYS A 11 -18.61 12.29 -14.29
CA CYS A 11 -17.95 11.15 -13.66
C CYS A 11 -18.69 10.78 -12.37
N VAL A 12 -18.99 9.50 -12.15
CA VAL A 12 -19.69 9.02 -10.94
C VAL A 12 -18.85 9.21 -9.66
N VAL A 13 -17.52 9.26 -9.77
CA VAL A 13 -16.62 9.34 -8.61
C VAL A 13 -16.27 10.78 -8.26
N CYS A 14 -15.85 11.58 -9.24
CA CYS A 14 -15.35 12.93 -9.01
C CYS A 14 -16.29 14.05 -9.50
N ASN A 15 -17.45 13.71 -10.08
CA ASN A 15 -18.42 14.64 -10.65
C ASN A 15 -17.87 15.62 -11.71
N LYS A 16 -16.66 15.40 -12.24
CA LYS A 16 -16.12 16.19 -13.36
C LYS A 16 -16.90 15.90 -14.65
N GLU A 17 -17.07 16.93 -15.48
CA GLU A 17 -17.65 16.78 -16.82
C GLU A 17 -16.73 15.92 -17.70
N LEU A 18 -17.32 14.97 -18.42
CA LEU A 18 -16.62 13.95 -19.19
C LEU A 18 -16.46 14.39 -20.64
N THR A 19 -15.22 14.67 -21.04
CA THR A 19 -14.81 14.78 -22.45
C THR A 19 -14.65 13.38 -23.07
N HIS A 20 -13.95 12.50 -22.37
CA HIS A 20 -13.79 11.08 -22.69
C HIS A 20 -14.44 10.21 -21.62
N LYS A 21 -15.15 9.16 -22.05
CA LYS A 21 -15.96 8.30 -21.17
C LYS A 21 -15.38 6.89 -21.11
N HIS A 22 -15.10 6.41 -19.90
CA HIS A 22 -14.68 5.04 -19.65
C HIS A 22 -15.79 4.27 -18.94
N LYS A 23 -16.00 3.01 -19.35
CA LYS A 23 -16.93 2.11 -18.66
C LYS A 23 -16.18 1.40 -17.53
N PRO A 24 -16.68 1.44 -16.29
CA PRO A 24 -16.10 0.64 -15.20
C PRO A 24 -16.18 -0.85 -15.52
N LYS A 25 -15.22 -1.63 -15.01
CA LYS A 25 -15.30 -3.11 -15.07
C LYS A 25 -16.48 -3.59 -14.23
N LYS A 26 -17.12 -4.70 -14.65
CA LYS A 26 -18.28 -5.28 -13.93
C LYS A 26 -17.93 -5.63 -12.47
N GLU A 27 -16.70 -6.10 -12.25
CA GLU A 27 -16.15 -6.49 -10.95
C GLU A 27 -16.09 -5.33 -9.93
N TRP A 28 -16.09 -4.08 -10.39
CA TRP A 28 -16.00 -2.91 -9.51
C TRP A 28 -17.36 -2.47 -8.94
N ASN A 29 -18.48 -3.07 -9.37
CA ASN A 29 -19.84 -2.74 -8.93
C ASN A 29 -20.23 -1.24 -9.05
N LEU A 30 -19.59 -0.50 -9.95
CA LEU A 30 -19.91 0.92 -10.21
C LEU A 30 -20.92 1.05 -11.35
N LYS A 31 -22.03 1.77 -11.10
CA LYS A 31 -23.05 2.09 -12.12
C LYS A 31 -22.85 3.52 -12.63
N GLY A 32 -22.35 3.65 -13.87
CA GLY A 32 -22.26 4.91 -14.61
C GLY A 32 -20.94 5.04 -15.37
N LEU A 33 -20.48 6.28 -15.61
CA LEU A 33 -19.29 6.56 -16.41
C LEU A 33 -18.18 7.15 -15.54
N LEU A 34 -16.93 6.82 -15.88
CA LEU A 34 -15.73 7.33 -15.22
C LEU A 34 -14.93 8.24 -16.18
N CYS A 35 -14.24 9.23 -15.60
CA CYS A 35 -13.18 9.95 -16.31
C CYS A 35 -11.91 9.06 -16.37
N GLY A 36 -10.93 9.47 -17.18
CA GLY A 36 -9.66 8.75 -17.34
C GLY A 36 -8.96 8.51 -16.00
N ASP A 37 -8.80 9.57 -15.19
CA ASP A 37 -8.14 9.50 -13.88
C ASP A 37 -8.85 8.51 -12.94
N CYS A 38 -10.16 8.66 -12.73
CA CYS A 38 -10.90 7.76 -11.85
C CYS A 38 -10.96 6.31 -12.35
N HIS A 39 -10.90 6.08 -13.67
CA HIS A 39 -10.79 4.74 -14.22
C HIS A 39 -9.41 4.13 -13.95
N PHE A 40 -8.34 4.93 -14.05
CA PHE A 40 -6.99 4.50 -13.72
C PHE A 40 -6.84 4.20 -12.22
N ASP A 41 -7.31 5.09 -11.35
CA ASP A 41 -7.26 4.91 -9.90
C ASP A 41 -8.02 3.66 -9.47
N LYS A 42 -9.23 3.43 -9.99
CA LYS A 42 -9.99 2.21 -9.70
C LYS A 42 -9.32 0.95 -10.24
N SER A 43 -8.62 1.05 -11.36
CA SER A 43 -7.81 -0.07 -11.85
C SER A 43 -6.67 -0.36 -10.89
N LYS A 44 -5.93 0.66 -10.48
CA LYS A 44 -4.81 0.57 -9.55
C LYS A 44 -5.25 -0.03 -8.21
N GLU A 45 -6.30 0.51 -7.60
CA GLU A 45 -6.91 -0.04 -6.36
C GLU A 45 -7.27 -1.52 -6.49
N TYR A 46 -7.89 -1.90 -7.62
CA TYR A 46 -8.29 -3.28 -7.85
C TYR A 46 -7.08 -4.21 -8.01
N TYR A 47 -6.06 -3.80 -8.76
CA TYR A 47 -4.84 -4.60 -8.92
C TYR A 47 -4.06 -4.67 -7.61
N GLU A 48 -3.78 -3.54 -6.94
CA GLU A 48 -3.05 -3.49 -5.67
C GLU A 48 -3.76 -4.26 -4.55
N GLY A 49 -5.09 -4.23 -4.50
CA GLY A 49 -5.88 -5.01 -3.55
C GLY A 49 -5.89 -6.53 -3.83
N GLN A 50 -5.50 -6.95 -5.04
CA GLN A 50 -5.44 -8.35 -5.47
C GLN A 50 -4.01 -8.91 -5.49
N VAL A 51 -2.98 -8.06 -5.62
CA VAL A 51 -1.60 -8.54 -5.59
C VAL A 51 -1.29 -9.06 -4.19
N ARG A 52 -0.86 -10.31 -4.13
CA ARG A 52 -0.46 -10.98 -2.90
C ARG A 52 0.99 -11.41 -3.02
N GLN A 53 1.72 -11.29 -1.92
CA GLN A 53 3.10 -11.78 -1.83
C GLN A 53 3.34 -12.43 -0.46
N PRO A 54 4.26 -13.40 -0.36
CA PRO A 54 4.62 -14.02 0.91
C PRO A 54 5.47 -13.09 1.77
N CYS A 55 5.22 -13.09 3.08
CA CYS A 55 6.12 -12.48 4.05
C CYS A 55 7.52 -13.11 3.96
N VAL A 56 8.58 -12.31 3.91
CA VAL A 56 9.96 -12.83 3.78
C VAL A 56 10.36 -13.76 4.94
N LYS A 57 9.86 -13.49 6.16
CA LYS A 57 10.18 -14.24 7.39
C LYS A 57 9.33 -15.50 7.57
N CYS A 58 7.99 -15.38 7.59
CA CYS A 58 7.09 -16.51 7.90
C CYS A 58 6.46 -17.17 6.66
N LYS A 59 6.70 -16.65 5.45
CA LYS A 59 6.17 -17.14 4.17
C LYS A 59 4.64 -17.14 4.02
N ILE A 60 3.90 -16.64 5.01
CA ILE A 60 2.45 -16.46 4.92
C ILE A 60 2.15 -15.41 3.84
N THR A 61 1.30 -15.78 2.89
CA THR A 61 0.89 -14.90 1.78
C THR A 61 -0.22 -13.97 2.22
N GLN A 62 -0.02 -12.67 2.03
CA GLN A 62 -0.99 -11.62 2.36
C GLN A 62 -1.04 -10.60 1.22
N LYS A 63 -2.02 -9.68 1.27
CA LYS A 63 -2.07 -8.57 0.31
C LYS A 63 -0.84 -7.69 0.50
N ILE A 64 -0.29 -7.16 -0.59
CA ILE A 64 0.89 -6.28 -0.52
C ILE A 64 0.63 -5.09 0.40
N THR A 65 -0.58 -4.52 0.38
CA THR A 65 -1.00 -3.39 1.22
C THR A 65 -0.94 -3.68 2.72
N ASP A 66 -0.97 -4.95 3.12
CA ASP A 66 -0.96 -5.37 4.53
C ASP A 66 0.45 -5.76 5.01
N LEU A 67 1.44 -5.70 4.11
CA LEU A 67 2.84 -5.98 4.40
C LEU A 67 3.64 -4.69 4.62
N TRP A 68 4.73 -4.82 5.36
CA TRP A 68 5.55 -3.74 5.88
C TRP A 68 6.96 -3.85 5.33
N GLU A 69 7.50 -2.71 4.90
CA GLU A 69 8.90 -2.61 4.51
C GLU A 69 9.81 -2.69 5.74
N PRO A 70 10.88 -3.50 5.69
CA PRO A 70 11.86 -3.56 6.76
C PRO A 70 12.56 -2.22 6.95
N ARG A 71 13.02 -1.94 8.18
CA ARG A 71 13.85 -0.76 8.44
C ARG A 71 15.19 -0.91 7.71
N TRP A 72 15.72 0.20 7.18
CA TRP A 72 17.01 0.22 6.50
C TRP A 72 18.17 -0.38 7.33
N GLN A 73 18.12 -0.22 8.66
CA GLN A 73 19.13 -0.73 9.60
C GLN A 73 19.16 -2.26 9.70
N TRP A 74 18.14 -2.95 9.18
CA TRP A 74 18.03 -4.41 9.30
C TRP A 74 18.71 -5.16 8.16
N ASP A 75 19.11 -4.48 7.08
CA ASP A 75 19.75 -5.07 5.90
C ASP A 75 18.97 -6.29 5.39
N MET A 76 17.68 -6.09 5.13
CA MET A 76 16.75 -7.13 4.69
C MET A 76 16.01 -6.69 3.45
N GLU A 77 15.89 -7.61 2.49
CA GLU A 77 15.08 -7.42 1.28
C GLU A 77 13.74 -8.14 1.39
N GLY A 78 12.71 -7.56 0.78
CA GLY A 78 11.33 -8.09 0.78
C GLY A 78 10.44 -7.55 1.89
N LEU A 79 9.17 -7.93 1.87
CA LEU A 79 8.16 -7.39 2.80
C LEU A 79 7.83 -8.34 3.96
N LEU A 80 7.49 -7.76 5.11
CA LEU A 80 7.17 -8.46 6.35
C LEU A 80 5.67 -8.32 6.66
N CYS A 81 5.02 -9.35 7.17
CA CYS A 81 3.72 -9.15 7.80
C CYS A 81 3.90 -8.39 9.13
N LYS A 82 2.84 -7.69 9.58
CA LYS A 82 2.88 -6.88 10.81
C LYS A 82 3.46 -7.62 12.01
N ASN A 83 3.02 -8.85 12.25
CA ASN A 83 3.53 -9.66 13.37
C ASN A 83 5.05 -9.91 13.29
N CYS A 84 5.56 -10.20 12.09
CA CYS A 84 7.00 -10.42 11.88
C CYS A 84 7.81 -9.13 11.99
N PHE A 85 7.23 -8.02 11.53
CA PHE A 85 7.82 -6.69 11.67
C PHE A 85 7.94 -6.30 13.16
N ASP A 86 6.84 -6.36 13.91
CA ASP A 86 6.79 -5.97 15.33
C ASP A 86 7.74 -6.82 16.17
N GLN A 87 7.83 -8.12 15.88
CA GLN A 87 8.78 -9.00 16.56
C GLN A 87 10.23 -8.60 16.25
N LYS A 88 10.54 -8.36 14.97
CA LYS A 88 11.90 -7.96 14.57
C LYS A 88 12.28 -6.60 15.16
N GLU A 89 11.34 -5.67 15.27
CA GLU A 89 11.56 -4.36 15.88
C GLU A 89 11.86 -4.47 17.38
N LYS A 90 11.13 -5.33 18.11
CA LYS A 90 11.43 -5.66 19.50
C LYS A 90 12.82 -6.29 19.66
N ASP A 91 13.13 -7.31 18.86
CA ASP A 91 14.43 -7.98 18.91
C ASP A 91 15.58 -7.01 18.62
N PHE A 92 15.40 -6.11 17.64
CA PHE A 92 16.39 -5.11 17.28
C PHE A 92 16.54 -4.05 18.38
N ALA A 93 15.43 -3.59 18.97
CA ALA A 93 15.45 -2.66 20.09
C ALA A 93 16.15 -3.28 21.32
N GLN A 94 15.96 -4.56 21.57
CA GLN A 94 16.65 -5.26 22.66
C GLN A 94 18.16 -5.29 22.39
N LYS A 95 18.58 -5.72 21.20
CA LYS A 95 20.00 -5.76 20.81
C LYS A 95 20.68 -4.40 20.79
N LYS A 96 19.93 -3.34 20.48
CA LYS A 96 20.45 -1.96 20.43
C LYS A 96 20.62 -1.35 21.82
N ASN A 97 19.74 -1.69 22.76
CA ASN A 97 19.66 -1.00 24.04
C ASN A 97 20.20 -1.80 25.22
N PHE A 98 20.43 -3.11 25.10
CA PHE A 98 20.81 -3.98 26.21
C PHE A 98 22.08 -4.78 25.89
N CYS A 99 22.91 -5.00 26.92
CA CYS A 99 24.11 -5.82 26.82
C CYS A 99 23.75 -7.29 26.60
N SER A 100 24.33 -7.96 25.62
CA SER A 100 24.06 -9.37 25.30
C SER A 100 24.55 -10.37 26.35
N LEU A 101 25.42 -9.95 27.29
CA LEU A 101 25.98 -10.83 28.32
C LEU A 101 25.28 -10.70 29.67
N CYS A 102 24.81 -9.51 30.01
CA CYS A 102 24.28 -9.21 31.34
C CYS A 102 22.91 -8.51 31.33
N ASP A 103 22.28 -8.36 30.16
CA ASP A 103 20.98 -7.72 29.94
C ASP A 103 20.83 -6.32 30.56
N THR A 104 21.94 -5.67 30.90
CA THR A 104 21.95 -4.32 31.48
C THR A 104 21.73 -3.31 30.36
N LYS A 105 20.85 -2.34 30.60
CA LYS A 105 20.56 -1.26 29.64
C LYS A 105 21.81 -0.43 29.38
N MET A 106 22.24 -0.37 28.12
CA MET A 106 23.41 0.37 27.68
C MET A 106 23.12 1.88 27.67
N GLY A 107 24.09 2.67 28.10
CA GLY A 107 24.04 4.12 28.03
C GLY A 107 24.10 4.64 26.60
N LEU A 108 23.65 5.88 26.38
CA LEU A 108 23.79 6.56 25.08
C LEU A 108 25.29 6.81 24.80
N ILE A 109 25.86 6.08 23.85
CA ILE A 109 27.20 6.36 23.35
C ILE A 109 27.08 7.54 22.37
N ARG A 110 27.54 8.72 22.79
CA ARG A 110 27.77 9.85 21.88
C ARG A 110 29.21 9.77 21.38
N HIS A 111 29.37 9.69 20.06
CA HIS A 111 30.67 9.97 19.44
C HIS A 111 30.74 11.48 19.21
N ASN A 112 31.70 12.14 19.88
CA ASN A 112 32.09 13.53 19.60
C ASN A 112 33.07 13.57 18.43
#